data_AF-A0A7Y1M7U0-F1
#
_entry.id   AF-A0A7Y1M7U0-F1
#
_cell.length_a   1.000
_cell.length_b   1.000
_cell.length_c   1.000
_cell.angle_alpha   90.00
_cell.angle_beta   90.00
_cell.angle_gamma   90.00
#
_symmetry.space_group_name_H-M   'P 1'
#
loop_
_entity.id
_entity.type
_entity.pdbx_description
1 polymer ?
#
loop_
_entity_poly.entity_id
_entity_poly.type
_entity_poly.pdbx_seq_one_letter_code
_entity_poly.pdbx_strand_id
1 'polypeptide(L)'
;MSCAADRKFVTDLINDIGNNATKVIPGTFAGQGANGARGNVYFRIKGNDVVVTKPNGTFVTILKDGVNQNPSVKSALEGKVR
;
A
#
# COMPACT_ATOMS: atom_id res chain seq x y z
N MET A 1 5.12 -14.91 19.06
CA MET A 1 5.97 -13.74 19.34
C MET A 1 6.76 -13.43 18.08
N SER A 2 6.72 -12.20 17.57
CA SER A 2 7.55 -11.81 16.40
C SER A 2 9.02 -11.67 16.83
N CYS A 3 9.92 -12.37 16.16
CA CYS A 3 11.36 -12.27 16.39
C CYS A 3 11.92 -10.97 15.77
N ALA A 4 13.08 -10.49 16.24
CA ALA A 4 13.76 -9.33 15.66
C ALA A 4 14.04 -9.51 14.14
N ALA A 5 14.31 -10.74 13.71
CA ALA A 5 14.51 -11.07 12.29
C ALA A 5 13.25 -10.83 11.45
N ASP A 6 12.07 -11.22 11.95
CA ASP A 6 10.80 -11.03 11.24
C ASP A 6 10.49 -9.54 11.05
N ARG A 7 10.73 -8.74 12.09
CA ARG A 7 10.55 -7.28 12.01
C ARG A 7 11.50 -6.67 10.98
N LYS A 8 12.77 -7.08 11.00
CA LYS A 8 13.75 -6.60 10.03
C LYS A 8 13.32 -6.93 8.59
N PHE A 9 12.88 -8.16 8.35
CA PHE A 9 12.40 -8.58 7.04
C PHE A 9 11.21 -7.71 6.56
N VAL A 10 10.22 -7.47 7.41
CA VAL A 10 9.07 -6.63 7.06
C VAL A 10 9.49 -5.18 6.81
N THR A 11 10.37 -4.62 7.64
CA THR A 11 10.90 -3.26 7.45
C THR A 11 11.68 -3.13 6.14
N ASP A 12 12.53 -4.10 5.82
CA ASP A 12 13.31 -4.11 4.57
C ASP A 12 12.37 -4.19 3.36
N LEU A 13 11.34 -5.04 3.41
CA LEU A 13 10.33 -5.16 2.35
C LEU A 13 9.55 -3.85 2.16
N ILE A 14 9.11 -3.21 3.24
CA ILE A 14 8.41 -1.91 3.19
C ILE A 14 9.31 -0.84 2.58
N ASN A 15 10.57 -0.77 3.00
CA ASN A 15 11.53 0.22 2.49
C ASN A 15 11.86 -0.01 1.01
N ASP A 16 12.02 -1.27 0.60
CA ASP A 16 12.30 -1.60 -0.79
C ASP A 16 11.13 -1.25 -1.70
N ILE A 17 9.91 -1.67 -1.37
CA ILE A 17 8.73 -1.32 -2.18
C ILE A 17 8.45 0.18 -2.09
N GLY A 18 8.61 0.79 -0.91
CA GLY A 18 8.32 2.21 -0.67
C GLY A 18 9.19 3.15 -1.51
N ASN A 19 10.48 2.83 -1.65
CA ASN A 19 11.46 3.65 -2.35
C ASN A 19 11.70 3.22 -3.80
N ASN A 20 11.54 1.93 -4.12
CA ASN A 20 11.87 1.35 -5.43
C ASN A 20 10.62 0.78 -6.14
N ALA A 21 9.44 1.32 -5.86
CA ALA A 21 8.21 0.92 -6.55
C ALA A 21 8.35 1.08 -8.06
N THR A 22 7.93 0.06 -8.80
CA THR A 22 7.88 0.10 -10.27
C THR A 22 6.71 0.95 -10.76
N LYS A 23 5.67 1.07 -9.94
CA LYS A 23 4.48 1.87 -10.25
C LYS A 23 3.93 2.53 -9.00
N VAL A 24 3.51 3.78 -9.13
CA VAL A 24 2.79 4.51 -8.09
C VAL A 24 1.47 5.00 -8.69
N ILE A 25 0.35 4.61 -8.09
CA ILE A 25 -0.97 5.06 -8.53
C ILE A 25 -1.76 5.70 -7.38
N PRO A 26 -2.50 6.79 -7.65
CA PRO A 26 -3.44 7.34 -6.68
C PRO A 26 -4.65 6.42 -6.53
N GLY A 27 -5.25 6.42 -5.35
CA GLY A 27 -6.52 5.74 -5.09
C GLY A 27 -7.08 6.10 -3.73
N THR A 28 -8.10 5.37 -3.29
CA THR A 28 -8.67 5.53 -1.95
C THR A 28 -8.52 4.23 -1.16
N PHE A 29 -8.39 4.33 0.17
CA PHE A 29 -8.32 3.18 1.06
C PHE A 29 -9.16 3.42 2.31
N ALA A 30 -9.81 2.36 2.82
CA ALA A 30 -10.66 2.45 4.00
C ALA A 30 -9.86 2.89 5.24
N GLY A 31 -10.48 3.67 6.12
CA GLY A 31 -9.85 4.17 7.34
C GLY A 31 -8.86 5.32 7.16
N GLN A 32 -8.68 5.82 5.92
CA GLN A 32 -7.74 6.92 5.63
C GLN A 32 -8.44 8.27 5.46
N GLY A 33 -9.78 8.30 5.49
CA GLY A 33 -10.61 9.50 5.40
C GLY A 33 -11.16 9.94 6.77
N ALA A 34 -11.86 11.07 6.79
CA ALA A 34 -12.50 11.60 7.99
C ALA A 34 -13.46 10.56 8.59
N ASN A 35 -13.49 10.47 9.93
CA ASN A 35 -14.36 9.54 10.67
C ASN A 35 -14.24 8.07 10.22
N GLY A 36 -13.05 7.65 9.75
CA GLY A 36 -12.80 6.28 9.32
C GLY A 36 -13.29 5.94 7.90
N ALA A 37 -13.78 6.94 7.16
CA ALA A 37 -14.18 6.78 5.76
C ALA A 37 -13.00 6.39 4.86
N ARG A 38 -13.28 6.15 3.56
CA ARG A 38 -12.21 6.01 2.57
C ARG A 38 -11.50 7.35 2.40
N GLY A 39 -10.18 7.32 2.28
CA GLY A 39 -9.37 8.52 2.04
C GLY A 39 -8.26 8.27 1.05
N ASN A 40 -7.72 9.36 0.53
CA ASN A 40 -6.72 9.33 -0.53
C ASN A 40 -5.42 8.68 -0.05
N VAL A 41 -4.87 7.82 -0.90
CA VAL A 41 -3.59 7.14 -0.71
C VAL A 41 -2.84 7.03 -2.03
N TYR A 42 -1.57 6.67 -1.94
CA TYR A 42 -0.81 6.11 -3.04
C TYR A 42 -0.58 4.62 -2.80
N PHE A 43 -0.86 3.82 -3.83
CA PHE A 43 -0.45 2.43 -3.93
C PHE A 43 0.91 2.38 -4.65
N ARG A 44 1.95 2.06 -3.89
CA ARG A 44 3.33 1.86 -4.37
C ARG A 44 3.52 0.36 -4.63
N ILE A 45 3.64 -0.01 -5.90
CA ILE A 45 3.58 -1.40 -6.38
C ILE A 45 4.95 -1.85 -6.86
N LYS A 46 5.39 -3.03 -6.41
CA LYS A 46 6.58 -3.73 -6.91
C LYS A 46 6.25 -5.22 -7.07
N GLY A 47 6.22 -5.70 -8.32
CA GLY A 47 5.62 -7.00 -8.61
C GLY A 47 4.15 -7.03 -8.21
N ASN A 48 3.75 -8.01 -7.39
CA ASN A 48 2.38 -8.12 -6.87
C ASN A 48 2.18 -7.48 -5.49
N ASP A 49 3.26 -7.12 -4.81
CA ASP A 49 3.20 -6.54 -3.47
C ASP A 49 3.01 -5.03 -3.53
N VAL A 50 2.30 -4.50 -2.52
CA VAL A 50 1.88 -3.10 -2.50
C VAL A 50 2.13 -2.49 -1.13
N VAL A 51 2.83 -1.36 -1.10
CA VAL A 51 2.87 -0.48 0.07
C VAL A 51 1.85 0.64 -0.10
N VAL A 52 1.01 0.82 0.91
CA VAL A 52 0.01 1.89 0.97
C VAL A 52 0.58 3.04 1.77
N THR A 53 0.48 4.25 1.22
CA THR A 53 0.96 5.46 1.87
C THR A 53 -0.05 6.59 1.75
N LYS A 54 -0.05 7.50 2.71
CA LYS A 54 -0.75 8.78 2.58
C LYS A 54 -0.07 9.67 1.52
N PRO A 55 -0.75 10.71 1.01
CA PRO A 55 -0.16 11.62 0.03
C PRO A 55 1.11 12.32 0.51
N ASN A 56 1.25 12.55 1.82
CA ASN A 56 2.45 13.11 2.45
C ASN A 56 3.59 12.08 2.63
N GLY A 57 3.45 10.85 2.11
CA GLY A 57 4.45 9.79 2.21
C GLY A 57 4.39 8.93 3.47
N THR A 58 3.51 9.22 4.44
CA THR A 58 3.38 8.40 5.65
C THR A 58 2.93 6.98 5.32
N PHE A 59 3.65 5.99 5.84
CA PHE A 59 3.28 4.57 5.72
C PHE A 59 1.92 4.28 6.38
N VAL A 60 1.09 3.49 5.70
CA VAL A 60 -0.21 3.03 6.22
C VAL A 60 -0.16 1.53 6.48
N THR A 61 0.12 0.74 5.44
CA THR A 61 0.16 -0.72 5.52
C THR A 61 0.90 -1.31 4.33
N ILE A 62 1.19 -2.61 4.41
CA ILE A 62 1.72 -3.41 3.31
C ILE A 62 0.71 -4.52 2.98
N LEU A 63 0.49 -4.74 1.69
CA LEU A 63 -0.41 -5.75 1.14
C LEU A 63 0.42 -6.74 0.32
N LYS A 64 0.60 -7.94 0.87
CA LYS A 64 1.24 -9.02 0.13
C LYS A 64 0.28 -9.53 -0.95
N ASP A 65 0.78 -9.66 -2.18
CA ASP A 65 -0.03 -9.99 -3.36
C ASP A 65 -1.22 -9.04 -3.56
N GLY A 66 -1.07 -7.78 -3.11
CA GLY A 66 -2.12 -6.77 -3.09
C GLY A 66 -2.70 -6.43 -4.46
N VAL A 67 -1.92 -6.57 -5.53
CA VAL A 67 -2.41 -6.42 -6.92
C VAL A 67 -3.51 -7.44 -7.23
N ASN A 68 -3.37 -8.68 -6.76
CA ASN A 68 -4.28 -9.77 -7.07
C ASN A 68 -5.39 -9.96 -6.02
N GLN A 69 -5.16 -9.51 -4.78
CA GLN A 69 -6.09 -9.81 -3.68
C GLN A 69 -6.82 -8.58 -3.14
N ASN A 70 -6.32 -7.36 -3.34
CA ASN A 70 -6.95 -6.17 -2.76
C ASN A 70 -7.88 -5.45 -3.75
N PRO A 71 -9.20 -5.34 -3.48
CA PRO A 71 -10.14 -4.68 -4.37
C PRO A 71 -9.85 -3.20 -4.60
N SER A 72 -9.27 -2.50 -3.62
CA SER A 72 -8.94 -1.08 -3.74
C SER A 72 -7.80 -0.85 -4.72
N VAL A 73 -6.78 -1.73 -4.68
CA VAL A 73 -5.65 -1.69 -5.61
C VAL A 73 -6.12 -2.02 -7.02
N LYS A 74 -6.95 -3.07 -7.19
CA LYS A 74 -7.53 -3.42 -8.50
C LYS A 74 -8.35 -2.27 -9.10
N SER A 75 -9.24 -1.68 -8.29
CA SER A 75 -10.06 -0.55 -8.74
C SER A 75 -9.21 0.63 -9.19
N ALA A 76 -8.10 0.92 -8.48
CA ALA A 76 -7.17 1.98 -8.87
C ALA A 76 -6.39 1.64 -10.16
N LEU A 77 -5.98 0.37 -10.35
CA LEU A 77 -5.32 -0.09 -11.57
C LEU A 77 -6.23 -0.02 -12.81
N GLU A 78 -7.53 -0.29 -12.62
CA GLU A 78 -8.55 -0.21 -13.66
C GLU A 78 -9.04 1.24 -13.92
N GLY A 79 -8.54 2.24 -13.19
CA GLY A 79 -8.98 3.63 -13.29
C GLY A 79 -10.39 3.88 -12.74
N LYS A 80 -10.98 2.92 -12.03
CA LYS A 80 -12.32 2.99 -11.44
C LYS A 80 -12.29 3.53 -10.01
N VAL A 81 -11.45 4.53 -9.74
CA VAL A 81 -11.24 5.07 -8.39
C VAL A 81 -12.61 5.46 -7.80
N ARG A 82 -13.00 4.75 -6.74
CA ARG A 82 -14.23 4.99 -5.97
C ARG A 82 -13.92 5.79 -4.72
#